data_AF-A0A8D3AAY3-F1
#
_entry.id   AF-A0A8D3AAY3-F1
#
_cell.length_a   1.000
_cell.length_b   1.000
_cell.length_c   1.000
_cell.angle_alpha   90.00
_cell.angle_beta   90.00
_cell.angle_gamma   90.00
#
_symmetry.space_group_name_H-M   'P 1'
#
loop_
_entity.id
_entity.type
_entity.pdbx_description
1 polymer ?
#
loop_
_entity_poly.entity_id
_entity_poly.type
_entity_poly.pdbx_seq_one_letter_code
_entity_poly.pdbx_strand_id
1 'polypeptide(L)'
;MDSVSFPAARAMEQQEQVEWDEVNKLLQHRGFKPVTFADPVENKNLADLVLLDKKSAGEIRATLRTMLTDSERRQALIQELAKSNNQLKEEVQEHMSRATQQSQRTTELEGLLDVVKTRVQDLEDRYLGVAVQHHSHTQQLQQERQEAQKLCEALEQKLSKQREEMAQLQRKLHFTVKEEEQQLARQSQTFQHICQRVSRHESAADQQVLDVIGFYETQMTQLLEELRSVKGEFEGVSDQKEITSSNVTPSFKTILKAYREQQEESRTRIEELTREAERLKQDLETRPTLKEVKFYKHKLRLLERSNKHNNTRLPNENNATETSEQTSDDAREASLCAHYHTLLTEISAAVMSPAAPLQLRRHKPSSEFHNLLPTLDVWAQQLHLLKELQQGLTKLTCRLAPWQLSDGGHDCVEAVKVEDMMLLVDTMLESTATDEKVLRSPTRYTLGSMVSHFQKLFDVTSLSGVYPRNERGLRQAGRDDQHHDKRPTHSGPRQQGFSC
;
A
#
# COMPACT_ATOMS: atom_id res chain seq x y z
N MET A 1 48.58 -93.64 -63.83
CA MET A 1 47.11 -93.59 -63.65
C MET A 1 46.87 -92.29 -62.93
N ASP A 2 46.94 -91.17 -63.66
CA ASP A 2 47.11 -89.85 -63.07
C ASP A 2 46.28 -88.88 -63.87
N SER A 3 45.04 -88.60 -63.45
CA SER A 3 44.25 -87.43 -63.92
C SER A 3 42.76 -87.50 -63.53
N VAL A 4 42.37 -87.41 -62.25
CA VAL A 4 40.95 -87.05 -61.94
C VAL A 4 40.73 -86.21 -60.65
N SER A 5 41.69 -86.07 -59.70
CA SER A 5 41.38 -85.41 -58.41
C SER A 5 41.72 -83.89 -58.31
N PHE A 6 42.31 -83.28 -59.34
CA PHE A 6 42.81 -81.89 -59.27
C PHE A 6 41.77 -80.75 -59.23
N PRO A 7 40.56 -80.83 -59.82
CA PRO A 7 39.64 -79.68 -59.83
C PRO A 7 39.08 -79.34 -58.45
N ALA A 8 38.78 -80.36 -57.63
CA ALA A 8 38.13 -80.20 -56.34
C ALA A 8 39.07 -79.63 -55.26
N ALA A 9 40.35 -80.06 -55.24
CA ALA A 9 41.35 -79.53 -54.32
C ALA A 9 41.66 -78.05 -54.59
N ARG A 10 41.81 -77.68 -55.87
CA ARG A 10 42.06 -76.30 -56.29
C ARG A 10 40.88 -75.37 -56.02
N ALA A 11 39.65 -75.85 -56.19
CA ALA A 11 38.45 -75.09 -55.84
C ALA A 11 38.32 -74.88 -54.32
N MET A 12 38.72 -75.86 -53.50
CA MET A 12 38.72 -75.73 -52.04
C MET A 12 39.76 -74.73 -51.53
N GLU A 13 40.95 -74.71 -52.11
CA GLU A 13 42.01 -73.74 -51.76
C GLU A 13 41.61 -72.31 -52.11
N GLN A 14 40.98 -72.10 -53.28
CA GLN A 14 40.45 -70.80 -53.68
C GLN A 14 39.35 -70.29 -52.73
N GLN A 15 38.48 -71.19 -52.26
CA GLN A 15 37.43 -70.83 -51.29
C GLN A 15 38.03 -70.41 -49.94
N GLU A 16 39.06 -71.12 -49.48
CA GLU A 16 39.74 -70.79 -48.22
C GLU A 16 40.48 -69.45 -48.30
N GLN A 17 41.10 -69.16 -49.45
CA GLN A 17 41.74 -67.88 -49.73
C GLN A 17 40.73 -66.72 -49.63
N VAL A 18 39.57 -66.82 -50.29
CA VAL A 18 38.54 -65.76 -50.25
C VAL A 18 38.07 -65.50 -48.82
N GLU A 19 37.84 -66.55 -48.06
CA GLU A 19 37.40 -66.44 -46.67
C GLU A 19 38.50 -65.88 -45.74
N TRP A 20 39.79 -66.07 -46.03
CA TRP A 20 40.88 -65.38 -45.33
C TRP A 20 41.06 -63.93 -45.81
N ASP A 21 40.83 -63.64 -47.09
CA ASP A 21 40.91 -62.29 -47.64
C ASP A 21 39.91 -61.33 -46.95
N GLU A 22 38.72 -61.83 -46.60
CA GLU A 22 37.75 -61.06 -45.80
C GLU A 22 38.27 -60.73 -44.40
N VAL A 23 38.87 -61.70 -43.70
CA VAL A 23 39.45 -61.49 -42.36
C VAL A 23 40.66 -60.56 -42.46
N ASN A 24 41.47 -60.70 -43.51
CA ASN A 24 42.63 -59.87 -43.78
C ASN A 24 42.26 -58.43 -44.04
N LYS A 25 41.15 -58.15 -44.75
CA LYS A 25 40.62 -56.78 -44.88
C LYS A 25 40.31 -56.19 -43.50
N LEU A 26 39.63 -56.93 -42.62
CA LEU A 26 39.33 -56.46 -41.26
C LEU A 26 40.61 -56.23 -40.43
N LEU A 27 41.58 -57.14 -40.52
CA LEU A 27 42.88 -57.00 -39.86
C LEU A 27 43.62 -55.74 -40.35
N GLN A 28 43.69 -55.54 -41.67
CA GLN A 28 44.37 -54.39 -42.28
C GLN A 28 43.69 -53.06 -41.93
N HIS A 29 42.35 -53.00 -41.92
CA HIS A 29 41.60 -51.82 -41.45
C HIS A 29 41.93 -51.44 -40.00
N ARG A 30 42.43 -52.41 -39.21
CA ARG A 30 42.85 -52.24 -37.81
C ARG A 30 44.37 -52.15 -37.64
N GLY A 31 45.13 -52.08 -38.74
CA GLY A 31 46.60 -51.94 -38.73
C GLY A 31 47.37 -53.23 -38.49
N PHE A 32 46.72 -54.39 -38.52
CA PHE A 32 47.38 -55.69 -38.40
C PHE A 32 47.84 -56.22 -39.76
N LYS A 33 48.90 -57.05 -39.76
CA LYS A 33 49.41 -57.71 -40.96
C LYS A 33 48.42 -58.80 -41.44
N PRO A 34 48.23 -58.97 -42.77
CA PRO A 34 47.39 -60.04 -43.29
C PRO A 34 48.03 -61.41 -43.05
N VAL A 35 47.18 -62.41 -42.84
CA VAL A 35 47.54 -63.83 -42.84
C VAL A 35 47.72 -64.26 -44.29
N THR A 36 48.88 -64.82 -44.62
CA THR A 36 49.21 -65.29 -45.97
C THR A 36 49.44 -66.80 -45.95
N PHE A 37 49.02 -67.48 -47.02
CA PHE A 37 49.38 -68.88 -47.22
C PHE A 37 50.83 -68.93 -47.69
N ALA A 38 51.63 -69.76 -47.02
CA ALA A 38 53.02 -69.93 -47.34
C ALA A 38 53.22 -70.99 -48.41
N ASP A 39 54.05 -70.71 -49.42
CA ASP A 39 54.50 -71.72 -50.37
C ASP A 39 55.50 -72.67 -49.67
N PRO A 40 55.22 -73.99 -49.59
CA PRO A 40 56.11 -74.97 -48.98
C PRO A 40 57.50 -75.05 -49.64
N VAL A 41 57.65 -74.59 -50.89
CA VAL A 41 58.89 -74.69 -51.68
C VAL A 41 59.77 -73.46 -51.51
N GLU A 42 59.19 -72.28 -51.23
CA GLU A 42 59.93 -71.01 -51.11
C GLU A 42 60.39 -70.68 -49.68
N ASN A 43 59.75 -71.27 -48.66
CA ASN A 43 60.02 -70.93 -47.26
C ASN A 43 61.10 -71.83 -46.63
N LYS A 44 62.25 -71.22 -46.28
CA LYS A 44 63.38 -71.94 -45.67
C LYS A 44 63.31 -72.08 -44.14
N ASN A 45 62.44 -71.30 -43.48
CA ASN A 45 62.32 -71.26 -42.02
C ASN A 45 61.01 -71.90 -41.56
N LEU A 46 61.05 -73.19 -41.24
CA LEU A 46 59.88 -73.96 -40.74
C LEU A 46 59.37 -73.47 -39.37
N ALA A 47 60.17 -72.70 -38.63
CA ALA A 47 59.80 -72.17 -37.31
C ALA A 47 58.76 -71.03 -37.38
N ASP A 48 58.64 -70.35 -38.52
CA ASP A 48 57.72 -69.22 -38.71
C ASP A 48 56.38 -69.64 -39.35
N LEU A 49 56.21 -70.95 -39.60
CA LEU A 49 55.07 -71.54 -40.31
C LEU A 49 54.16 -72.29 -39.35
N VAL A 50 52.85 -72.06 -39.46
CA VAL A 50 51.84 -72.77 -38.68
C VAL A 50 51.02 -73.64 -39.61
N LEU A 51 51.13 -74.96 -39.45
CA LEU A 51 50.29 -75.93 -40.14
C LEU A 51 48.97 -76.09 -39.38
N LEU A 52 47.88 -75.76 -40.04
CA LEU A 52 46.53 -75.89 -39.50
C LEU A 52 45.75 -76.89 -40.34
N ASP A 53 45.01 -77.78 -39.69
CA ASP A 53 43.97 -78.53 -40.39
C ASP A 53 42.78 -77.59 -40.69
N LYS A 54 42.00 -77.95 -41.70
CA LYS A 54 40.89 -77.14 -42.22
C LYS A 54 39.89 -76.73 -41.12
N LYS A 55 39.67 -77.60 -40.13
CA LYS A 55 38.76 -77.33 -39.02
C LYS A 55 39.33 -76.24 -38.10
N SER A 56 40.58 -76.38 -37.66
CA SER A 56 41.23 -75.37 -36.80
C SER A 56 41.40 -74.02 -37.51
N ALA A 57 41.72 -74.01 -38.81
CA ALA A 57 41.77 -72.77 -39.60
C ALA A 57 40.40 -72.07 -39.69
N GLY A 58 39.32 -72.85 -39.85
CA GLY A 58 37.95 -72.35 -39.79
C GLY A 58 37.59 -71.72 -38.44
N GLU A 59 37.92 -72.41 -37.33
CA GLU A 59 37.65 -71.94 -35.97
C GLU A 59 38.45 -70.68 -35.60
N ILE A 60 39.73 -70.61 -35.99
CA ILE A 60 40.58 -69.43 -35.79
C ILE A 60 40.01 -68.23 -36.56
N ARG A 61 39.62 -68.40 -37.83
CA ARG A 61 38.98 -67.32 -38.60
C ARG A 61 37.67 -66.84 -37.98
N ALA A 62 36.82 -67.75 -37.53
CA ALA A 62 35.56 -67.39 -36.87
C ALA A 62 35.82 -66.59 -35.58
N THR A 63 36.84 -67.00 -34.81
CA THR A 63 37.28 -66.30 -33.60
C THR A 63 37.86 -64.93 -33.91
N LEU A 64 38.71 -64.80 -34.93
CA LEU A 64 39.26 -63.52 -35.36
C LEU A 64 38.16 -62.57 -35.85
N ARG A 65 37.20 -63.04 -36.64
CA ARG A 65 36.04 -62.23 -37.08
C ARG A 65 35.24 -61.72 -35.88
N THR A 66 34.92 -62.59 -34.92
CA THR A 66 34.15 -62.19 -33.73
C THR A 66 34.93 -61.22 -32.84
N MET A 67 36.23 -61.44 -32.62
CA MET A 67 37.06 -60.51 -31.85
C MET A 67 37.22 -59.15 -32.52
N LEU A 68 37.45 -59.12 -33.84
CA LEU A 68 37.60 -57.88 -34.59
C LEU A 68 36.31 -57.07 -34.56
N THR A 69 35.17 -57.69 -34.90
CA THR A 69 33.84 -57.04 -34.86
C THR A 69 33.48 -56.53 -33.47
N ASP A 70 33.77 -57.30 -32.42
CA ASP A 70 33.54 -56.86 -31.04
C ASP A 70 34.44 -55.70 -30.64
N SER A 71 35.70 -55.68 -31.09
CA SER A 71 36.60 -54.54 -30.89
C SER A 71 36.06 -53.27 -31.56
N GLU A 72 35.45 -53.36 -32.74
CA GLU A 72 34.85 -52.20 -33.42
C GLU A 72 33.65 -51.67 -32.63
N ARG A 73 32.79 -52.57 -32.17
CA ARG A 73 31.63 -52.23 -31.34
C ARG A 73 32.04 -51.55 -30.04
N ARG A 74 33.07 -52.06 -29.35
CA ARG A 74 33.60 -51.45 -28.13
C ARG A 74 34.20 -50.07 -28.42
N GLN A 75 34.93 -49.90 -29.52
CA GLN A 75 35.48 -48.61 -29.90
C GLN A 75 34.38 -47.57 -30.18
N ALA A 76 33.30 -47.99 -30.85
CA ALA A 76 32.13 -47.13 -31.08
C ALA A 76 31.46 -46.71 -29.76
N LEU A 77 31.27 -47.65 -28.82
CA LEU A 77 30.73 -47.35 -27.50
C LEU A 77 31.61 -46.35 -26.73
N ILE A 78 32.93 -46.54 -26.76
CA ILE A 78 33.89 -45.62 -26.10
C ILE A 78 33.77 -44.21 -26.69
N GLN A 79 33.65 -44.09 -28.02
CA GLN A 79 33.47 -42.80 -28.67
C GLN A 79 32.15 -42.12 -28.29
N GLU A 80 31.04 -42.86 -28.26
CA GLU A 80 29.75 -42.32 -27.83
C GLU A 80 29.76 -41.92 -26.34
N LEU A 81 30.40 -42.71 -25.48
CA LEU A 81 30.60 -42.35 -24.07
C LEU A 81 31.46 -41.10 -23.92
N ALA A 82 32.52 -40.96 -24.72
CA ALA A 82 33.38 -39.77 -24.69
C ALA A 82 32.61 -38.51 -25.13
N LYS A 83 31.80 -38.61 -26.20
CA LYS A 83 30.93 -37.51 -26.65
C LYS A 83 29.91 -37.14 -25.57
N SER A 84 29.22 -38.13 -25.01
CA SER A 84 28.23 -37.92 -23.94
C SER A 84 28.87 -37.31 -22.69
N ASN A 85 30.07 -37.74 -22.29
CA ASN A 85 30.78 -37.19 -21.14
C ASN A 85 31.17 -35.71 -21.37
N ASN A 86 31.59 -35.35 -22.59
CA ASN A 86 31.90 -33.96 -22.92
C ASN A 86 30.65 -33.08 -22.91
N GLN A 87 29.55 -33.57 -23.49
CA GLN A 87 28.25 -32.89 -23.43
C GLN A 87 27.80 -32.64 -21.98
N LEU A 88 27.90 -33.66 -21.12
CA LEU A 88 27.56 -33.52 -19.70
C LEU A 88 28.47 -32.51 -18.98
N LYS A 89 29.75 -32.42 -19.33
CA LYS A 89 30.65 -31.40 -18.76
C LYS A 89 30.24 -29.99 -19.17
N GLU A 90 29.85 -29.79 -20.43
CA GLU A 90 29.35 -28.50 -20.92
C GLU A 90 28.05 -28.10 -20.22
N GLU A 91 27.11 -29.04 -20.07
CA GLU A 91 25.85 -28.80 -19.34
C GLU A 91 26.10 -28.45 -17.87
N VAL A 92 27.01 -29.15 -17.18
CA VAL A 92 27.40 -28.84 -15.80
C VAL A 92 28.01 -27.44 -15.71
N GLN A 93 28.86 -27.06 -16.66
CA GLN A 93 29.45 -25.72 -16.69
C GLN A 93 28.39 -24.63 -16.92
N GLU A 94 27.42 -24.86 -17.80
CA GLU A 94 26.32 -23.94 -18.06
C GLU A 94 25.35 -23.84 -16.86
N HIS A 95 25.06 -24.95 -16.20
CA HIS A 95 24.28 -24.94 -14.96
C HIS A 95 25.00 -24.17 -13.85
N MET A 96 26.32 -24.34 -13.74
CA MET A 96 27.13 -23.60 -12.77
C MET A 96 27.12 -22.09 -13.07
N SER A 97 27.28 -21.69 -14.34
CA SER A 97 27.22 -20.26 -14.71
C SER A 97 25.83 -19.66 -14.42
N ARG A 98 24.75 -20.36 -14.80
CA ARG A 98 23.37 -19.95 -14.47
C ARG A 98 23.15 -19.84 -12.97
N ALA A 99 23.63 -20.81 -12.17
CA ALA A 99 23.50 -20.77 -10.72
C ALA A 99 24.25 -19.58 -10.11
N THR A 100 25.46 -19.26 -10.59
CA THR A 100 26.22 -18.10 -10.11
C THR A 100 25.52 -16.78 -10.45
N GLN A 101 25.00 -16.63 -11.66
CA GLN A 101 24.24 -15.45 -12.06
C GLN A 101 22.96 -15.28 -11.22
N GLN A 102 22.25 -16.39 -10.98
CA GLN A 102 21.06 -16.36 -10.13
C GLN A 102 21.40 -15.98 -8.69
N SER A 103 22.51 -16.51 -8.14
CA SER A 103 23.00 -16.14 -6.81
C SER A 103 23.33 -14.65 -6.73
N GLN A 104 24.00 -14.08 -7.73
CA GLN A 104 24.29 -12.64 -7.79
C GLN A 104 23.02 -11.81 -7.80
N ARG A 105 22.06 -12.17 -8.66
CA ARG A 105 20.76 -11.49 -8.71
C ARG A 105 20.02 -11.55 -7.37
N THR A 106 20.06 -12.69 -6.68
CA THR A 106 19.47 -12.81 -5.35
C THR A 106 20.15 -11.88 -4.35
N THR A 107 21.48 -11.80 -4.35
CA THR A 107 22.20 -10.87 -3.46
C THR A 107 21.91 -9.39 -3.74
N GLU A 108 21.71 -9.02 -5.01
CA GLU A 108 21.30 -7.67 -5.40
C GLU A 108 19.88 -7.35 -4.89
N LEU A 109 18.95 -8.30 -5.05
CA LEU A 109 17.58 -8.17 -4.56
C LEU A 109 17.51 -8.09 -3.03
N GLU A 110 18.35 -8.86 -2.32
CA GLU A 110 18.49 -8.77 -0.87
C GLU A 110 18.98 -7.38 -0.44
N GLY A 111 20.00 -6.84 -1.13
CA GLY A 111 20.48 -5.48 -0.87
C GLY A 111 19.41 -4.40 -1.10
N LEU A 112 18.64 -4.50 -2.19
CA LEU A 112 17.51 -3.58 -2.44
C LEU A 112 16.41 -3.71 -1.39
N LEU A 113 16.09 -4.93 -0.98
CA LEU A 113 15.10 -5.19 0.06
C LEU A 113 15.53 -4.55 1.38
N ASP A 114 16.81 -4.65 1.76
CA ASP A 114 17.31 -4.03 2.99
C ASP A 114 17.27 -2.49 2.92
N VAL A 115 17.58 -1.90 1.78
CA VAL A 115 17.37 -0.45 1.57
C VAL A 115 15.90 -0.08 1.74
N VAL A 116 14.96 -0.82 1.15
CA VAL A 116 13.53 -0.56 1.29
C VAL A 116 13.08 -0.70 2.75
N LYS A 117 13.52 -1.75 3.46
CA LYS A 117 13.23 -1.93 4.90
C LYS A 117 13.68 -0.73 5.71
N THR A 118 14.91 -0.26 5.53
CA THR A 118 15.40 0.94 6.25
C THR A 118 14.57 2.17 5.92
N ARG A 119 14.16 2.34 4.66
CA ARG A 119 13.36 3.49 4.26
C ARG A 119 11.94 3.46 4.84
N VAL A 120 11.33 2.27 4.92
CA VAL A 120 10.02 2.09 5.56
C VAL A 120 10.14 2.37 7.05
N GLN A 121 11.14 1.83 7.73
CA GLN A 121 11.40 2.10 9.14
C GLN A 121 11.56 3.61 9.40
N ASP A 122 12.38 4.30 8.60
CA ASP A 122 12.57 5.75 8.73
C ASP A 122 11.26 6.53 8.53
N LEU A 123 10.35 6.05 7.68
CA LEU A 123 9.05 6.68 7.45
C LEU A 123 8.13 6.44 8.63
N GLU A 124 8.06 5.21 9.13
CA GLU A 124 7.28 4.85 10.32
C GLU A 124 7.74 5.66 11.54
N ASP A 125 9.04 5.75 11.79
CA ASP A 125 9.62 6.52 12.88
C ASP A 125 9.29 8.01 12.78
N ARG A 126 9.30 8.56 11.55
CA ARG A 126 8.88 9.96 11.30
C ARG A 126 7.40 10.16 11.55
N TYR A 127 6.53 9.25 11.11
CA TYR A 127 5.10 9.33 11.36
C TYR A 127 4.77 9.22 12.85
N LEU A 128 5.42 8.28 13.56
CA LEU A 128 5.30 8.15 15.01
C LEU A 128 5.79 9.41 15.73
N GLY A 129 6.93 9.97 15.30
CA GLY A 129 7.47 11.21 15.86
C GLY A 129 6.50 12.39 15.72
N VAL A 130 5.92 12.57 14.53
CA VAL A 130 4.92 13.62 14.27
C VAL A 130 3.64 13.39 15.09
N ALA A 131 3.16 12.15 15.19
CA ALA A 131 1.97 11.82 15.98
C ALA A 131 2.18 12.12 17.47
N VAL A 132 3.35 11.78 18.03
CA VAL A 132 3.70 12.08 19.42
C VAL A 132 3.80 13.59 19.65
N GLN A 133 4.43 14.33 18.73
CA GLN A 133 4.49 15.79 18.80
C GLN A 133 3.10 16.43 18.79
N HIS A 134 2.23 16.04 17.85
CA HIS A 134 0.85 16.54 17.80
C HIS A 134 0.06 16.21 19.06
N HIS A 135 0.22 15.00 19.60
CA HIS A 135 -0.44 14.61 20.85
C HIS A 135 0.01 15.49 22.01
N SER A 136 1.33 15.70 22.16
CA SER A 136 1.89 16.56 23.22
C SER A 136 1.40 18.01 23.09
N HIS A 137 1.37 18.56 21.87
CA HIS A 137 0.89 19.91 21.61
C HIS A 137 -0.61 20.06 21.90
N THR A 138 -1.42 19.07 21.51
CA THR A 138 -2.86 19.05 21.78
C THR A 138 -3.12 19.00 23.29
N GLN A 139 -2.36 18.18 24.01
CA GLN A 139 -2.46 18.08 25.47
C GLN A 139 -2.11 19.42 26.15
N GLN A 140 -1.04 20.09 25.69
CA GLN A 140 -0.67 21.41 26.18
C GLN A 140 -1.77 22.45 25.93
N LEU A 141 -2.29 22.55 24.71
CA LEU A 141 -3.39 23.46 24.38
C LEU A 141 -4.64 23.18 25.21
N GLN A 142 -4.93 21.91 25.48
CA GLN A 142 -6.07 21.54 26.32
C GLN A 142 -5.88 21.98 27.77
N GLN A 143 -4.66 21.89 28.30
CA GLN A 143 -4.33 22.41 29.62
C GLN A 143 -4.46 23.95 29.67
N GLU A 144 -3.89 24.65 28.69
CA GLU A 144 -3.99 26.12 28.59
C GLU A 144 -5.46 26.57 28.46
N ARG A 145 -6.28 25.86 27.69
CA ARG A 145 -7.72 26.13 27.60
C ARG A 145 -8.40 25.98 28.96
N GLN A 146 -8.11 24.92 29.72
CA GLN A 146 -8.69 24.71 31.05
C GLN A 146 -8.28 25.81 32.02
N GLU A 147 -7.01 26.25 31.97
CA GLU A 147 -6.50 27.34 32.80
C GLU A 147 -7.16 28.67 32.43
N ALA A 148 -7.26 29.00 31.14
CA ALA A 148 -7.95 30.18 30.66
C ALA A 148 -9.43 30.19 31.05
N GLN A 149 -10.10 29.04 30.97
CA GLN A 149 -11.50 28.92 31.37
C GLN A 149 -11.71 29.21 32.86
N LYS A 150 -10.85 28.66 33.73
CA LYS A 150 -10.87 28.96 35.18
C LYS A 150 -10.65 30.45 35.46
N LEU A 151 -9.77 31.11 34.70
CA LEU A 151 -9.53 32.55 34.82
C LEU A 151 -10.76 33.37 34.40
N CYS A 152 -11.42 33.01 33.31
CA CYS A 152 -12.65 33.65 32.87
C CYS A 152 -13.76 33.55 33.93
N GLU A 153 -14.01 32.34 34.46
CA GLU A 153 -15.01 32.12 35.51
C GLU A 153 -14.71 32.97 36.76
N ALA A 154 -13.44 33.06 37.17
CA ALA A 154 -13.03 33.89 38.30
C ALA A 154 -13.24 35.40 38.04
N LEU A 155 -13.01 35.87 36.81
CA LEU A 155 -13.24 37.26 36.43
C LEU A 155 -14.73 37.58 36.36
N GLU A 156 -15.55 36.68 35.82
CA GLU A 156 -17.02 36.82 35.79
C GLU A 156 -17.59 36.95 37.21
N GLN A 157 -17.13 36.12 38.15
CA GLN A 157 -17.51 36.21 39.56
C GLN A 157 -17.08 37.54 40.21
N LYS A 158 -15.91 38.08 39.85
CA LYS A 158 -15.50 39.42 40.34
C LYS A 158 -16.40 40.51 39.77
N LEU A 159 -16.75 40.41 38.49
CA LEU A 159 -17.58 41.38 37.80
C LEU A 159 -19.02 41.36 38.33
N SER A 160 -19.57 40.18 38.65
CA SER A 160 -20.89 40.08 39.30
C SER A 160 -20.90 40.74 40.68
N LYS A 161 -19.87 40.50 41.51
CA LYS A 161 -19.71 41.17 42.81
C LYS A 161 -19.65 42.69 42.68
N GLN A 162 -18.84 43.20 41.74
CA GLN A 162 -18.76 44.64 41.50
C GLN A 162 -20.08 45.24 41.00
N ARG A 163 -20.85 44.52 40.17
CA ARG A 163 -22.20 44.96 39.76
C ARG A 163 -23.16 45.02 40.94
N GLU A 164 -23.13 44.03 41.84
CA GLU A 164 -23.95 44.03 43.05
C GLU A 164 -23.59 45.21 43.97
N GLU A 165 -22.30 45.47 44.18
CA GLU A 165 -21.80 46.63 44.93
C GLU A 165 -22.25 47.95 44.30
N MET A 166 -22.11 48.10 42.98
CA MET A 166 -22.56 49.28 42.24
C MET A 166 -24.07 49.49 42.42
N ALA A 167 -24.88 48.43 42.30
CA ALA A 167 -26.33 48.51 42.49
C ALA A 167 -26.71 48.85 43.94
N GLN A 168 -25.94 48.42 44.93
CA GLN A 168 -26.13 48.83 46.33
C GLN A 168 -25.80 50.31 46.53
N LEU A 169 -24.69 50.79 45.96
CA LEU A 169 -24.29 52.19 46.05
C LEU A 169 -25.27 53.12 45.32
N GLN A 170 -25.74 52.74 44.13
CA GLN A 170 -26.78 53.49 43.41
C GLN A 170 -28.08 53.60 44.21
N ARG A 171 -28.51 52.51 44.85
CA ARG A 171 -29.68 52.54 45.75
C ARG A 171 -29.48 53.52 46.90
N LYS A 172 -28.34 53.44 47.59
CA LYS A 172 -28.02 54.37 48.69
C LYS A 172 -28.03 55.82 48.22
N LEU A 173 -27.36 56.11 47.10
CA LEU A 173 -27.32 57.45 46.51
C LEU A 173 -28.73 57.98 46.20
N HIS A 174 -29.58 57.16 45.59
CA HIS A 174 -30.96 57.56 45.29
C HIS A 174 -31.77 57.85 46.57
N PHE A 175 -31.61 57.06 47.64
CA PHE A 175 -32.25 57.34 48.92
C PHE A 175 -31.75 58.64 49.54
N THR A 176 -30.43 58.87 49.57
CA THR A 176 -29.85 60.10 50.10
C THR A 176 -30.27 61.33 49.28
N VAL A 177 -30.30 61.23 47.95
CA VAL A 177 -30.76 62.32 47.07
C VAL A 177 -32.23 62.63 47.32
N LYS A 178 -33.11 61.62 47.41
CA LYS A 178 -34.52 61.84 47.73
C LYS A 178 -34.75 62.46 49.10
N GLU A 179 -33.95 62.08 50.09
CA GLU A 179 -34.04 62.64 51.44
C GLU A 179 -33.58 64.10 51.46
N GLU A 180 -32.48 64.43 50.77
CA GLU A 180 -32.01 65.81 50.57
C GLU A 180 -33.03 66.65 49.81
N GLU A 181 -33.62 66.15 48.71
CA GLU A 181 -34.68 66.84 47.97
C GLU A 181 -35.89 67.13 48.87
N GLN A 182 -36.31 66.18 49.72
CA GLN A 182 -37.39 66.40 50.68
C GLN A 182 -37.01 67.42 51.75
N GLN A 183 -35.79 67.37 52.28
CA GLN A 183 -35.29 68.34 53.24
C GLN A 183 -35.28 69.75 52.62
N LEU A 184 -34.78 69.87 51.40
CA LEU A 184 -34.69 71.12 50.67
C LEU A 184 -36.08 71.66 50.31
N ALA A 185 -37.05 70.80 49.97
CA ALA A 185 -38.45 71.18 49.78
C ALA A 185 -39.09 71.69 51.08
N ARG A 186 -38.86 71.02 52.22
CA ARG A 186 -39.33 71.48 53.54
C ARG A 186 -38.70 72.82 53.91
N GLN A 187 -37.40 72.98 53.71
CA GLN A 187 -36.69 74.25 53.95
C GLN A 187 -37.22 75.36 53.04
N SER A 188 -37.44 75.08 51.75
CA SER A 188 -37.98 76.04 50.79
C SER A 188 -39.42 76.45 51.12
N GLN A 189 -40.29 75.53 51.54
CA GLN A 189 -41.63 75.86 52.04
C GLN A 189 -41.57 76.71 53.31
N THR A 190 -40.68 76.37 54.24
CA THR A 190 -40.48 77.15 55.48
C THR A 190 -39.99 78.55 55.15
N PHE A 191 -39.01 78.66 54.25
CA PHE A 191 -38.49 79.93 53.75
C PHE A 191 -39.58 80.74 53.05
N GLN A 192 -40.38 80.13 52.17
CA GLN A 192 -41.49 80.78 51.50
C GLN A 192 -42.54 81.30 52.49
N HIS A 193 -42.86 80.53 53.54
CA HIS A 193 -43.78 80.97 54.58
C HIS A 193 -43.20 82.12 55.43
N ILE A 194 -41.88 82.14 55.66
CA ILE A 194 -41.17 83.27 56.28
C ILE A 194 -41.21 84.49 55.35
N CYS A 195 -40.86 84.34 54.08
CA CYS A 195 -40.92 85.39 53.07
C CYS A 195 -42.34 85.93 52.91
N GLN A 196 -43.38 85.11 52.94
CA GLN A 196 -44.78 85.56 52.91
C GLN A 196 -45.21 86.32 54.17
N ARG A 197 -44.54 86.11 55.31
CA ARG A 197 -44.72 86.95 56.51
C ARG A 197 -43.98 88.27 56.39
N VAL A 198 -42.80 88.27 55.76
CA VAL A 198 -41.98 89.46 55.56
C VAL A 198 -42.53 90.34 54.43
N SER A 199 -43.08 89.76 53.36
CA SER A 199 -43.68 90.50 52.24
C SER A 199 -45.00 91.20 52.60
N ARG A 200 -45.63 90.84 53.73
CA ARG A 200 -46.71 91.64 54.34
C ARG A 200 -46.21 92.97 54.93
N HIS A 201 -44.89 93.18 54.98
CA HIS A 201 -44.23 94.40 55.44
C HIS A 201 -43.35 95.04 54.35
N GLU A 202 -43.63 94.82 53.06
CA GLU A 202 -42.92 95.53 51.98
C GLU A 202 -43.09 97.06 52.12
N SER A 203 -42.05 97.70 52.64
CA SER A 203 -41.90 99.15 52.72
C SER A 203 -41.34 99.66 51.40
N ALA A 204 -41.73 100.85 50.97
CA ALA A 204 -41.25 101.48 49.73
C ALA A 204 -39.71 101.58 49.62
N ALA A 205 -38.99 101.50 50.76
CA ALA A 205 -37.54 101.44 50.80
C ALA A 205 -36.96 100.10 50.30
N ASP A 206 -37.64 98.98 50.53
CA ASP A 206 -37.18 97.65 50.10
C ASP A 206 -37.30 97.49 48.58
N GLN A 207 -38.35 98.09 47.97
CA GLN A 207 -38.47 98.14 46.51
C GLN A 207 -37.34 98.96 45.87
N GLN A 208 -36.95 100.09 46.47
CA GLN A 208 -35.80 100.87 46.01
C GLN A 208 -34.49 100.07 46.07
N VAL A 209 -34.29 99.26 47.12
CA VAL A 209 -33.10 98.41 47.23
C VAL A 209 -33.11 97.29 46.20
N LEU A 210 -34.27 96.66 45.95
CA LEU A 210 -34.41 95.63 44.91
C LEU A 210 -34.20 96.19 43.51
N ASP A 211 -34.67 97.40 43.23
CA ASP A 211 -34.44 98.08 41.95
C ASP A 211 -32.95 98.41 41.75
N VAL A 212 -32.25 98.82 42.82
CA VAL A 212 -30.79 99.04 42.80
C VAL A 212 -30.03 97.72 42.61
N ILE A 213 -30.44 96.64 43.27
CA ILE A 213 -29.87 95.30 43.06
C ILE A 213 -30.10 94.84 41.63
N GLY A 214 -31.32 94.97 41.10
CA GLY A 214 -31.64 94.63 39.71
C GLY A 214 -30.83 95.43 38.69
N PHE A 215 -30.57 96.71 38.98
CA PHE A 215 -29.66 97.54 38.18
C PHE A 215 -28.21 97.02 38.20
N TYR A 216 -27.68 96.66 39.37
CA TYR A 216 -26.32 96.12 39.46
C TYR A 216 -26.21 94.70 38.88
N GLU A 217 -27.25 93.88 38.99
CA GLU A 217 -27.29 92.55 38.37
C GLU A 217 -27.30 92.66 36.84
N THR A 218 -28.10 93.56 36.27
CA THR A 218 -28.08 93.83 34.82
C THR A 218 -26.73 94.39 34.37
N GLN A 219 -26.16 95.32 35.13
CA GLN A 219 -24.81 95.84 34.84
C GLN A 219 -23.73 94.75 34.95
N MET A 220 -23.85 93.84 35.90
CA MET A 220 -22.91 92.71 36.05
C MET A 220 -23.07 91.67 34.96
N THR A 221 -24.29 91.41 34.48
CA THR A 221 -24.50 90.56 33.29
C THR A 221 -23.95 91.21 32.02
N GLN A 222 -24.10 92.53 31.86
CA GLN A 222 -23.48 93.27 30.74
C GLN A 222 -21.95 93.19 30.80
N LEU A 223 -21.34 93.36 31.97
CA LEU A 223 -19.89 93.20 32.15
C LEU A 223 -19.42 91.75 31.93
N LEU A 224 -20.19 90.75 32.35
CA LEU A 224 -19.91 89.33 32.08
C LEU A 224 -20.06 88.96 30.60
N GLU A 225 -20.98 89.61 29.89
CA GLU A 225 -21.21 89.42 28.46
C GLU A 225 -20.14 90.16 27.63
N GLU A 226 -19.69 91.34 28.06
CA GLU A 226 -18.49 92.02 27.54
C GLU A 226 -17.21 91.19 27.76
N LEU A 227 -17.03 90.59 28.94
CA LEU A 227 -15.91 89.67 29.21
C LEU A 227 -15.99 88.38 28.39
N ARG A 228 -17.20 87.86 28.13
CA ARG A 228 -17.41 86.68 27.27
C ARG A 228 -17.17 87.01 25.79
N SER A 229 -17.49 88.22 25.36
CA SER A 229 -17.21 88.76 24.02
C SER A 229 -15.70 88.96 23.79
N VAL A 230 -14.98 89.52 24.77
CA VAL A 230 -13.51 89.69 24.73
C VAL A 230 -12.75 88.35 24.84
N LYS A 231 -13.33 87.35 25.53
CA LYS A 231 -12.74 85.99 25.64
C LYS A 231 -12.94 85.13 24.39
N GLY A 232 -13.75 85.57 23.42
CA GLY A 232 -13.97 84.87 22.15
C GLY A 232 -12.82 84.93 21.15
N GLU A 233 -11.79 85.75 21.37
CA GLU A 233 -10.66 85.92 20.43
C GLU A 233 -9.34 85.29 20.90
N PHE A 234 -9.31 84.55 22.01
CA PHE A 234 -8.09 83.92 22.55
C PHE A 234 -8.35 82.51 23.12
N GLU A 235 -8.73 81.55 22.27
CA GLU A 235 -8.61 80.12 22.59
C GLU A 235 -7.84 79.36 21.50
N GLY A 236 -6.53 79.27 21.72
CA GLY A 236 -5.62 78.32 21.10
C GLY A 236 -4.40 78.21 22.00
N VAL A 237 -3.85 76.99 22.14
CA VAL A 237 -2.71 76.58 23.00
C VAL A 237 -3.19 76.06 24.38
N SER A 238 -3.53 74.77 24.46
CA SER A 238 -2.63 73.63 24.75
C SER A 238 -2.27 73.51 26.22
N ASP A 239 -2.73 72.44 26.86
CA ASP A 239 -1.89 71.57 27.71
C ASP A 239 -2.70 70.36 28.17
N GLN A 240 -2.51 69.23 27.48
CA GLN A 240 -2.93 67.92 27.97
C GLN A 240 -1.67 67.07 28.17
N LYS A 241 -1.15 67.16 29.39
CA LYS A 241 -0.06 66.35 29.90
C LYS A 241 -0.49 64.89 30.02
N GLU A 242 0.44 64.05 29.58
CA GLU A 242 0.56 62.61 29.74
C GLU A 242 -0.11 62.04 30.99
N ILE A 243 -1.04 61.11 30.76
CA ILE A 243 -1.31 60.02 31.70
C ILE A 243 -1.00 58.73 30.95
N THR A 244 0.17 58.19 31.26
CA THR A 244 0.52 56.79 31.03
C THR A 244 -0.54 55.90 31.69
N SER A 245 -1.28 55.10 30.93
CA SER A 245 -2.07 54.00 31.45
C SER A 245 -1.59 52.66 30.88
N SER A 246 -0.92 51.92 31.74
CA SER A 246 -0.75 50.48 31.65
C SER A 246 -2.09 49.77 31.84
N ASN A 247 -2.27 48.68 31.08
CA ASN A 247 -3.17 47.53 31.30
C ASN A 247 -4.50 47.46 30.51
N VAL A 248 -4.51 46.44 29.64
CA VAL A 248 -5.63 45.50 29.35
C VAL A 248 -6.93 46.13 28.84
N THR A 249 -6.87 46.68 27.64
CA THR A 249 -7.92 46.58 26.61
C THR A 249 -7.20 46.87 25.29
N PRO A 250 -7.37 46.08 24.20
CA PRO A 250 -6.71 46.42 22.95
C PRO A 250 -7.20 47.80 22.55
N SER A 251 -6.27 48.77 22.46
CA SER A 251 -6.56 50.11 21.95
C SER A 251 -7.41 49.98 20.69
N PHE A 252 -8.39 50.87 20.48
CA PHE A 252 -9.24 50.87 19.29
C PHE A 252 -8.43 50.71 17.98
N LYS A 253 -7.20 51.24 17.97
CA LYS A 253 -6.20 51.07 16.91
C LYS A 253 -5.80 49.61 16.66
N THR A 254 -5.62 48.81 17.70
CA THR A 254 -5.28 47.38 17.63
C THR A 254 -6.46 46.55 17.11
N ILE A 255 -7.69 46.85 17.57
CA ILE A 255 -8.90 46.16 17.09
C ILE A 255 -9.13 46.46 15.60
N LEU A 256 -8.99 47.71 15.19
CA LEU A 256 -9.08 48.10 13.78
C LEU A 256 -8.02 47.43 12.91
N LYS A 257 -6.80 47.26 13.44
CA LYS A 257 -5.72 46.58 12.72
C LYS A 257 -6.01 45.09 12.54
N ALA A 258 -6.44 44.41 13.61
CA ALA A 258 -6.84 42.99 13.54
C ALA A 258 -8.04 42.77 12.59
N TYR A 259 -9.03 43.66 12.59
CA TYR A 259 -10.16 43.58 11.67
C TYR A 259 -9.76 43.79 10.20
N ARG A 260 -8.78 44.69 9.96
CA ARG A 260 -8.19 44.89 8.62
C ARG A 260 -7.42 43.66 8.15
N GLU A 261 -6.59 43.08 9.01
CA GLU A 261 -5.84 41.85 8.74
C GLU A 261 -6.80 40.68 8.48
N GLN A 262 -7.88 40.56 9.26
CA GLN A 262 -8.93 39.55 9.04
C GLN A 262 -9.66 39.75 7.70
N GLN A 263 -9.91 40.99 7.27
CA GLN A 263 -10.49 41.26 5.95
C GLN A 263 -9.53 40.87 4.81
N GLU A 264 -8.24 41.13 4.98
CA GLU A 264 -7.23 40.76 3.99
C GLU A 264 -7.08 39.24 3.89
N GLU A 265 -7.06 38.53 5.02
CA GLU A 265 -7.02 37.07 5.07
C GLU A 265 -8.31 36.43 4.53
N SER A 266 -9.47 37.01 4.80
CA SER A 266 -10.73 36.56 4.19
C SER A 266 -10.71 36.74 2.69
N ARG A 267 -10.11 37.84 2.19
CA ARG A 267 -10.01 38.13 0.77
C ARG A 267 -9.09 37.13 0.07
N THR A 268 -7.92 36.81 0.64
CA THR A 268 -7.01 35.81 0.06
C THR A 268 -7.64 34.42 0.02
N ARG A 269 -8.34 34.00 1.09
CA ARG A 269 -9.08 32.72 1.11
C ARG A 269 -10.17 32.65 0.05
N ILE A 270 -10.91 33.74 -0.17
CA ILE A 270 -11.92 33.81 -1.24
C ILE A 270 -11.23 33.67 -2.61
N GLU A 271 -10.11 34.37 -2.85
CA GLU A 271 -9.37 34.27 -4.10
C GLU A 271 -8.81 32.86 -4.35
N GLU A 272 -8.36 32.15 -3.31
CA GLU A 272 -7.93 30.75 -3.41
C GLU A 272 -9.07 29.82 -3.76
N LEU A 273 -10.21 29.94 -3.05
CA LEU A 273 -11.41 29.15 -3.33
C LEU A 273 -11.95 29.42 -4.75
N THR A 274 -11.89 30.67 -5.24
CA THR A 274 -12.27 30.97 -6.62
C THR A 274 -11.34 30.29 -7.63
N ARG A 275 -10.03 30.27 -7.39
CA ARG A 275 -9.06 29.57 -8.26
C ARG A 275 -9.26 28.05 -8.22
N GLU A 276 -9.67 27.50 -7.10
CA GLU A 276 -9.99 26.07 -6.99
C GLU A 276 -11.30 25.72 -7.71
N ALA A 277 -12.33 26.55 -7.57
CA ALA A 277 -13.59 26.40 -8.29
C ALA A 277 -13.41 26.47 -9.82
N GLU A 278 -12.56 27.38 -10.31
CA GLU A 278 -12.21 27.47 -11.74
C GLU A 278 -11.47 26.22 -12.22
N ARG A 279 -10.53 25.70 -11.42
CA ARG A 279 -9.84 24.43 -11.72
C ARG A 279 -10.80 23.25 -11.79
N LEU A 280 -11.68 23.11 -10.80
CA LEU A 280 -12.70 22.05 -10.78
C LEU A 280 -13.66 22.17 -11.97
N LYS A 281 -14.00 23.39 -12.40
CA LYS A 281 -14.81 23.63 -13.59
C LYS A 281 -14.09 23.17 -14.86
N GLN A 282 -12.81 23.50 -15.02
CA GLN A 282 -12.00 23.02 -16.15
C GLN A 282 -11.87 21.49 -16.16
N ASP A 283 -11.71 20.86 -15.00
CA ASP A 283 -11.68 19.40 -14.88
C ASP A 283 -13.03 18.75 -15.26
N LEU A 284 -14.15 19.41 -14.97
CA LEU A 284 -15.47 18.94 -15.38
C LEU A 284 -15.70 19.11 -16.90
N GLU A 285 -15.23 20.21 -17.50
CA GLU A 285 -15.34 20.48 -18.94
C GLU A 285 -14.43 19.58 -19.79
N THR A 286 -13.28 19.17 -19.26
CA THR A 286 -12.34 18.26 -19.94
C THR A 286 -12.70 16.77 -19.78
N ARG A 287 -13.73 16.45 -18.99
CA ARG A 287 -14.17 15.07 -18.77
C ARG A 287 -14.86 14.52 -20.03
N PRO A 288 -14.41 13.37 -20.58
CA PRO A 288 -15.04 12.78 -21.77
C PRO A 288 -16.52 12.51 -21.53
N THR A 289 -17.37 12.96 -22.44
CA THR A 289 -18.81 12.75 -22.31
C THR A 289 -19.15 11.28 -22.50
N LEU A 290 -20.24 10.83 -21.87
CA LEU A 290 -20.70 9.42 -21.96
C LEU A 290 -20.90 8.96 -23.42
N LYS A 291 -21.20 9.90 -24.33
CA LYS A 291 -21.32 9.64 -25.77
C LYS A 291 -19.97 9.30 -26.40
N GLU A 292 -18.91 10.03 -26.07
CA GLU A 292 -17.54 9.79 -26.54
C GLU A 292 -16.99 8.46 -26.00
N VAL A 293 -17.24 8.17 -24.72
CA VAL A 293 -16.84 6.88 -24.11
C VAL A 293 -17.52 5.70 -24.81
N LYS A 294 -18.81 5.82 -25.15
CA LYS A 294 -19.53 4.79 -25.91
C LYS A 294 -19.00 4.65 -27.34
N PHE A 295 -18.64 5.75 -27.98
CA PHE A 295 -18.02 5.75 -29.32
C PHE A 295 -16.67 5.03 -29.33
N TYR A 296 -15.76 5.38 -28.41
CA TYR A 296 -14.45 4.73 -28.32
C TYR A 296 -14.56 3.24 -27.91
N LYS A 297 -15.50 2.88 -27.03
CA LYS A 297 -15.82 1.48 -26.70
C LYS A 297 -16.32 0.67 -27.91
N HIS A 298 -17.04 1.30 -28.83
CA HIS A 298 -17.50 0.62 -30.05
C HIS A 298 -16.36 0.46 -31.06
N LYS A 299 -15.54 1.51 -31.23
CA LYS A 299 -14.36 1.48 -32.11
C LYS A 299 -13.33 0.44 -31.67
N LEU A 300 -13.10 0.30 -30.36
CA LEU A 300 -12.25 -0.75 -29.79
C LEU A 300 -12.76 -2.16 -30.11
N ARG A 301 -14.06 -2.39 -29.97
CA ARG A 301 -14.66 -3.70 -30.32
C ARG A 301 -14.54 -4.06 -31.81
N LEU A 302 -14.51 -3.07 -32.70
CA LEU A 302 -14.28 -3.30 -34.13
C LEU A 302 -12.82 -3.64 -34.42
N LEU A 303 -11.87 -2.93 -33.81
CA LEU A 303 -10.44 -3.20 -33.93
C LEU A 303 -10.06 -4.57 -33.35
N GLU A 304 -10.62 -4.92 -32.20
CA GLU A 304 -10.39 -6.22 -31.55
C GLU A 304 -10.93 -7.39 -32.38
N ARG A 305 -12.06 -7.19 -33.07
CA ARG A 305 -12.55 -8.16 -34.06
C ARG A 305 -11.58 -8.27 -35.23
N SER A 306 -11.07 -7.16 -35.77
CA SER A 306 -10.13 -7.20 -36.89
C SER A 306 -8.82 -7.90 -36.52
N ASN A 307 -8.27 -7.67 -35.32
CA ASN A 307 -7.03 -8.30 -34.86
C ASN A 307 -7.14 -9.81 -34.67
N LYS A 308 -8.31 -10.30 -34.22
CA LYS A 308 -8.58 -11.75 -34.10
C LYS A 308 -8.54 -12.48 -35.44
N HIS A 309 -8.75 -11.80 -36.57
CA HIS A 309 -8.73 -12.42 -37.90
C HIS A 309 -7.33 -12.37 -38.55
N ASN A 310 -6.46 -11.45 -38.12
CA ASN A 310 -5.11 -11.29 -38.67
C ASN A 310 -4.09 -12.28 -38.08
N ASN A 311 -4.28 -12.75 -36.84
CA ASN A 311 -3.39 -13.74 -36.21
C ASN A 311 -3.52 -15.17 -36.77
N THR A 312 -4.50 -15.45 -37.64
CA THR A 312 -4.73 -16.80 -38.20
C THR A 312 -4.14 -16.97 -39.60
N ARG A 313 -3.44 -15.97 -40.16
CA ARG A 313 -2.94 -16.01 -41.54
C ARG A 313 -1.54 -15.39 -41.68
N LEU A 314 -0.52 -16.08 -41.20
CA LEU A 314 0.88 -15.86 -41.59
C LEU A 314 1.47 -17.19 -42.08
N PRO A 315 1.85 -17.33 -43.37
CA PRO A 315 2.60 -18.48 -43.85
C PRO A 315 4.09 -18.33 -43.53
N ASN A 316 4.72 -19.46 -43.19
CA ASN A 316 6.17 -19.63 -43.11
C ASN A 316 6.84 -19.23 -44.43
N GLU A 317 7.83 -18.33 -44.37
CA GLU A 317 8.82 -18.16 -45.42
C GLU A 317 10.20 -18.47 -44.86
N ASN A 318 10.63 -19.72 -45.06
CA ASN A 318 12.03 -20.11 -45.11
C ASN A 318 12.37 -20.39 -46.58
N ASN A 319 13.55 -19.90 -46.99
CA ASN A 319 14.31 -20.15 -48.22
C ASN A 319 14.18 -19.08 -49.34
N ALA A 320 15.24 -18.28 -49.53
CA ALA A 320 15.91 -18.09 -50.83
C ALA A 320 17.18 -17.21 -50.71
N THR A 321 18.33 -17.85 -50.94
CA THR A 321 19.54 -17.39 -51.66
C THR A 321 20.24 -16.06 -51.31
N GLU A 322 21.50 -16.23 -50.93
CA GLU A 322 22.63 -15.30 -50.99
C GLU A 322 22.77 -14.64 -52.37
N THR A 323 22.80 -13.30 -52.44
CA THR A 323 24.00 -12.48 -52.80
C THR A 323 23.60 -11.02 -53.00
N SER A 324 24.50 -10.14 -52.53
CA SER A 324 24.69 -8.74 -52.93
C SER A 324 23.95 -7.64 -52.14
N GLU A 325 24.77 -6.68 -51.72
CA GLU A 325 24.47 -5.29 -51.37
C GLU A 325 24.18 -4.96 -49.90
N GLN A 326 25.29 -4.66 -49.21
CA GLN A 326 25.48 -3.97 -47.92
C GLN A 326 24.72 -2.61 -47.77
N THR A 327 23.79 -2.29 -48.66
CA THR A 327 22.96 -1.07 -48.66
C THR A 327 21.49 -1.34 -48.36
N SER A 328 21.06 -2.61 -48.31
CA SER A 328 19.68 -3.00 -47.98
C SER A 328 19.41 -3.10 -46.47
N ASP A 329 20.43 -3.29 -45.64
CA ASP A 329 20.24 -3.55 -44.21
C ASP A 329 19.86 -2.27 -43.45
N ASP A 330 20.42 -1.11 -43.80
CA ASP A 330 20.06 0.18 -43.18
C ASP A 330 18.58 0.55 -43.38
N ALA A 331 18.01 0.24 -44.56
CA ALA A 331 16.59 0.51 -44.84
C ALA A 331 15.67 -0.45 -44.07
N ARG A 332 16.09 -1.70 -43.87
CA ARG A 332 15.37 -2.69 -43.06
C ARG A 332 15.46 -2.36 -41.57
N GLU A 333 16.62 -1.95 -41.10
CA GLU A 333 16.85 -1.53 -39.73
C GLU A 333 16.08 -0.24 -39.41
N ALA A 334 16.04 0.74 -40.32
CA ALA A 334 15.23 1.94 -40.19
C ALA A 334 13.72 1.62 -40.13
N SER A 335 13.23 0.67 -40.94
CA SER A 335 11.85 0.21 -40.90
C SER A 335 11.51 -0.52 -39.59
N LEU A 336 12.43 -1.34 -39.09
CA LEU A 336 12.26 -2.04 -37.80
C LEU A 336 12.28 -1.05 -36.63
N CYS A 337 13.19 -0.07 -36.65
CA CYS A 337 13.23 1.01 -35.65
C CYS A 337 11.93 1.82 -35.65
N ALA A 338 11.38 2.16 -36.82
CA ALA A 338 10.10 2.84 -36.92
C ALA A 338 8.94 1.97 -36.39
N HIS A 339 8.96 0.67 -36.65
CA HIS A 339 7.97 -0.27 -36.14
C HIS A 339 8.04 -0.41 -34.61
N TYR A 340 9.23 -0.58 -34.04
CA TYR A 340 9.43 -0.64 -32.59
C TYR A 340 9.06 0.67 -31.91
N HIS A 341 9.40 1.81 -32.50
CA HIS A 341 9.01 3.12 -31.98
C HIS A 341 7.48 3.28 -31.99
N THR A 342 6.81 2.83 -33.05
CA THR A 342 5.33 2.85 -33.12
C THR A 342 4.71 1.98 -32.05
N LEU A 343 5.21 0.75 -31.88
CA LEU A 343 4.74 -0.19 -30.86
C LEU A 343 4.96 0.34 -29.43
N LEU A 344 6.12 0.97 -29.17
CA LEU A 344 6.41 1.63 -27.90
C LEU A 344 5.48 2.82 -27.64
N THR A 345 5.14 3.60 -28.68
CA THR A 345 4.15 4.68 -28.54
C THR A 345 2.75 4.15 -28.22
N GLU A 346 2.33 3.04 -28.84
CA GLU A 346 1.03 2.42 -28.55
C GLU A 346 0.96 1.87 -27.12
N ILE A 347 2.00 1.19 -26.66
CA ILE A 347 2.12 0.71 -25.27
C ILE A 347 2.12 1.90 -24.31
N SER A 348 2.85 2.98 -24.63
CA SER A 348 2.86 4.19 -23.80
C SER A 348 1.48 4.83 -23.68
N ALA A 349 0.72 4.86 -24.77
CA ALA A 349 -0.64 5.40 -24.77
C ALA A 349 -1.59 4.54 -23.93
N ALA A 350 -1.42 3.20 -23.91
CA ALA A 350 -2.19 2.30 -23.08
C ALA A 350 -1.85 2.45 -21.58
N VAL A 351 -0.56 2.58 -21.25
CA VAL A 351 -0.06 2.73 -19.86
C VAL A 351 -0.40 4.11 -19.28
N MET A 352 -0.31 5.16 -20.08
CA MET A 352 -0.62 6.55 -19.69
C MET A 352 -2.11 6.90 -19.85
N SER A 353 -2.94 5.94 -20.27
CA SER A 353 -4.38 6.13 -20.41
C SER A 353 -5.01 6.59 -19.09
N PRO A 354 -5.92 7.57 -19.09
CA PRO A 354 -6.62 8.02 -17.87
C PRO A 354 -7.52 6.94 -17.23
N ALA A 355 -7.71 5.79 -17.89
CA ALA A 355 -8.39 4.62 -17.35
C ALA A 355 -7.44 3.59 -16.70
N ALA A 356 -6.11 3.82 -16.72
CA ALA A 356 -5.12 2.95 -16.09
C ALA A 356 -5.14 3.10 -14.55
N PRO A 357 -4.82 2.03 -13.79
CA PRO A 357 -4.88 2.05 -12.33
C PRO A 357 -4.07 3.20 -11.72
N LEU A 358 -4.69 3.85 -10.73
CA LEU A 358 -4.37 5.18 -10.19
C LEU A 358 -2.94 5.40 -9.67
N GLN A 359 -2.13 4.34 -9.55
CA GLN A 359 -0.76 4.43 -9.04
C GLN A 359 0.26 4.97 -10.07
N LEU A 360 -0.08 4.97 -11.37
CA LEU A 360 0.82 5.44 -12.42
C LEU A 360 0.81 6.95 -12.66
N ARG A 361 -0.18 7.67 -12.11
CA ARG A 361 -0.36 9.11 -12.34
C ARG A 361 0.61 9.98 -11.50
N ARG A 362 1.41 9.38 -10.62
CA ARG A 362 2.35 10.12 -9.74
C ARG A 362 3.70 10.43 -10.42
N HIS A 363 4.02 9.77 -11.54
CA HIS A 363 5.24 10.06 -12.29
C HIS A 363 5.02 11.19 -13.31
N LYS A 364 5.88 12.20 -13.23
CA LYS A 364 5.95 13.34 -14.15
C LYS A 364 6.20 12.79 -15.58
N PRO A 365 5.56 13.35 -16.64
CA PRO A 365 5.82 12.91 -18.00
C PRO A 365 7.27 13.27 -18.38
N SER A 366 8.19 12.33 -18.23
CA SER A 366 9.51 12.39 -18.86
C SER A 366 9.40 11.78 -20.25
N SER A 367 9.97 12.45 -21.24
CA SER A 367 9.73 12.27 -22.67
C SER A 367 10.23 10.97 -23.31
N GLU A 368 10.53 9.93 -22.54
CA GLU A 368 11.21 8.74 -23.03
C GLU A 368 10.64 7.47 -22.38
N PHE A 369 10.53 6.41 -23.17
CA PHE A 369 9.91 5.11 -22.86
C PHE A 369 10.47 4.37 -21.62
N HIS A 370 11.40 4.99 -20.89
CA HIS A 370 12.06 4.48 -19.68
C HIS A 370 11.10 4.07 -18.57
N ASN A 371 9.93 4.70 -18.47
CA ASN A 371 8.93 4.35 -17.46
C ASN A 371 8.03 3.17 -17.85
N LEU A 372 8.09 2.69 -19.11
CA LEU A 372 7.23 1.60 -19.57
C LEU A 372 7.68 0.24 -19.05
N LEU A 373 8.97 -0.07 -19.16
CA LEU A 373 9.49 -1.37 -18.76
C LEU A 373 9.25 -1.64 -17.26
N PRO A 374 9.58 -0.71 -16.33
CA PRO A 374 9.28 -0.91 -14.91
C PRO A 374 7.78 -1.02 -14.62
N THR A 375 6.95 -0.29 -15.37
CA THR A 375 5.48 -0.37 -15.22
C THR A 375 4.92 -1.72 -15.66
N LEU A 376 5.39 -2.24 -16.79
CA LEU A 376 4.98 -3.54 -17.30
C LEU A 376 5.45 -4.68 -16.38
N ASP A 377 6.64 -4.56 -15.79
CA ASP A 377 7.14 -5.51 -14.79
C ASP A 377 6.24 -5.51 -13.54
N VAL A 378 5.84 -4.33 -13.05
CA VAL A 378 4.90 -4.22 -11.91
C VAL A 378 3.55 -4.84 -12.26
N TRP A 379 3.01 -4.59 -13.45
CA TRP A 379 1.74 -5.19 -13.88
C TRP A 379 1.83 -6.70 -14.04
N ALA A 380 2.93 -7.21 -14.57
CA ALA A 380 3.18 -8.65 -14.68
C ALA A 380 3.27 -9.31 -13.30
N GLN A 381 3.95 -8.66 -12.34
CA GLN A 381 3.99 -9.10 -10.94
C GLN A 381 2.61 -9.08 -10.28
N GLN A 382 1.84 -8.00 -10.46
CA GLN A 382 0.47 -7.89 -9.95
C GLN A 382 -0.45 -8.97 -10.54
N LEU A 383 -0.31 -9.28 -11.84
CA LEU A 383 -1.04 -10.36 -12.49
C LEU A 383 -0.66 -11.74 -11.96
N HIS A 384 0.59 -11.94 -11.56
CA HIS A 384 1.05 -13.16 -10.91
C HIS A 384 0.46 -13.31 -9.50
N LEU A 385 0.52 -12.23 -8.69
CA LEU A 385 -0.03 -12.19 -7.33
C LEU A 385 -1.55 -12.38 -7.29
N LEU A 386 -2.26 -11.96 -8.34
CA LEU A 386 -3.70 -12.20 -8.47
C LEU A 386 -4.04 -13.70 -8.50
N LYS A 387 -3.19 -14.54 -9.11
CA LYS A 387 -3.37 -16.00 -9.10
C LYS A 387 -3.17 -16.58 -7.69
N GLU A 388 -2.15 -16.10 -6.97
CA GLU A 388 -1.90 -16.54 -5.60
C GLU A 388 -3.04 -16.11 -4.66
N LEU A 389 -3.56 -14.90 -4.83
CA LEU A 389 -4.73 -14.41 -4.10
C LEU A 389 -5.96 -15.27 -4.38
N GLN A 390 -6.23 -15.61 -5.64
CA GLN A 390 -7.33 -16.51 -6.00
C GLN A 390 -7.20 -17.88 -5.33
N GLN A 391 -6.00 -18.47 -5.32
CA GLN A 391 -5.72 -19.73 -4.64
C GLN A 391 -5.89 -19.61 -3.11
N GLY A 392 -5.48 -18.49 -2.53
CA GLY A 392 -5.68 -18.19 -1.12
C GLY A 392 -7.16 -18.06 -0.76
N LEU A 393 -7.93 -17.34 -1.57
CA LEU A 393 -9.36 -17.15 -1.40
C LEU A 393 -10.12 -18.46 -1.53
N THR A 394 -9.88 -19.25 -2.57
CA THR A 394 -10.51 -20.58 -2.74
C THR A 394 -10.21 -21.51 -1.56
N LYS A 395 -8.96 -21.55 -1.09
CA LYS A 395 -8.57 -22.31 0.11
C LYS A 395 -9.27 -21.81 1.38
N LEU A 396 -9.47 -20.50 1.50
CA LEU A 396 -10.20 -19.90 2.62
C LEU A 396 -11.69 -20.23 2.54
N THR A 397 -12.31 -20.17 1.36
CA THR A 397 -13.70 -20.58 1.11
C THR A 397 -13.91 -22.05 1.48
N CYS A 398 -13.01 -22.95 1.06
CA CYS A 398 -13.08 -24.37 1.44
C CYS A 398 -13.01 -24.59 2.96
N ARG A 399 -12.31 -23.72 3.71
CA ARG A 399 -12.22 -23.79 5.17
C ARG A 399 -13.44 -23.23 5.87
N LEU A 400 -13.98 -22.11 5.38
CA LEU A 400 -15.09 -21.41 6.01
C LEU A 400 -16.46 -22.00 5.64
N ALA A 401 -16.61 -22.55 4.44
CA ALA A 401 -17.85 -23.17 3.97
C ALA A 401 -17.60 -24.52 3.26
N PRO A 402 -17.24 -25.60 3.98
CA PRO A 402 -16.97 -26.92 3.39
C PRO A 402 -18.18 -27.52 2.65
N TRP A 403 -19.39 -27.04 2.95
CA TRP A 403 -20.65 -27.49 2.37
C TRP A 403 -21.00 -26.82 1.05
N GLN A 404 -20.33 -25.72 0.68
CA GLN A 404 -20.49 -24.99 -0.58
C GLN A 404 -19.54 -25.52 -1.68
N LEU A 405 -19.27 -26.82 -1.68
CA LEU A 405 -18.51 -27.44 -2.75
C LEU A 405 -19.32 -27.33 -4.05
N SER A 406 -18.99 -26.35 -4.88
CA SER A 406 -19.21 -26.49 -6.32
C SER A 406 -18.12 -27.41 -6.84
N ASP A 407 -18.49 -28.68 -6.99
CA ASP A 407 -17.88 -29.57 -7.97
C ASP A 407 -17.90 -28.89 -9.34
N GLY A 408 -16.77 -28.95 -10.03
CA GLY A 408 -16.52 -28.20 -11.25
C GLY A 408 -15.04 -27.95 -11.41
N GLY A 409 -14.30 -28.99 -11.81
CA GLY A 409 -12.95 -28.82 -12.32
C GLY A 409 -12.92 -27.75 -13.40
N HIS A 410 -12.31 -26.62 -13.09
CA HIS A 410 -11.92 -25.62 -14.08
C HIS A 410 -10.41 -25.65 -14.21
N ASP A 411 -9.90 -26.81 -14.63
CA ASP A 411 -8.76 -26.84 -15.52
C ASP A 411 -9.26 -26.42 -16.91
N CYS A 412 -9.35 -25.11 -17.15
CA CYS A 412 -9.30 -24.60 -18.52
C CYS A 412 -9.03 -23.10 -18.48
N VAL A 413 -7.81 -22.69 -18.85
CA VAL A 413 -7.39 -21.52 -19.66
C VAL A 413 -8.30 -20.27 -19.65
N GLU A 414 -8.99 -19.95 -18.56
CA GLU A 414 -9.74 -18.70 -18.43
C GLU A 414 -8.95 -17.76 -17.54
N ALA A 415 -8.64 -16.58 -18.07
CA ALA A 415 -7.85 -15.59 -17.36
C ALA A 415 -8.57 -15.22 -16.06
N VAL A 416 -7.83 -15.23 -14.95
CA VAL A 416 -8.33 -14.87 -13.61
C VAL A 416 -8.93 -13.46 -13.66
N LYS A 417 -10.25 -13.35 -13.47
CA LYS A 417 -10.96 -12.07 -13.45
C LYS A 417 -11.07 -11.56 -12.02
N VAL A 418 -10.85 -10.26 -11.84
CA VAL A 418 -10.91 -9.60 -10.52
C VAL A 418 -12.35 -9.59 -10.01
N GLU A 419 -13.31 -9.48 -10.93
CA GLU A 419 -14.74 -9.48 -10.65
C GLU A 419 -15.18 -10.79 -9.97
N ASP A 420 -14.64 -11.93 -10.39
CA ASP A 420 -14.98 -13.25 -9.82
C ASP A 420 -14.42 -13.39 -8.39
N MET A 421 -13.23 -12.84 -8.13
CA MET A 421 -12.64 -12.82 -6.79
C MET A 421 -13.38 -11.86 -5.85
N MET A 422 -13.82 -10.71 -6.34
CA MET A 422 -14.66 -9.79 -5.56
C MET A 422 -15.99 -10.45 -5.19
N LEU A 423 -16.65 -11.11 -6.14
CA LEU A 423 -17.88 -11.85 -5.89
C LEU A 423 -17.68 -12.97 -4.86
N LEU A 424 -16.55 -13.68 -4.91
CA LEU A 424 -16.21 -14.72 -3.93
C LEU A 424 -16.06 -14.14 -2.53
N VAL A 425 -15.36 -13.01 -2.38
CA VAL A 425 -15.20 -12.31 -1.09
C VAL A 425 -16.54 -11.79 -0.58
N ASP A 426 -17.35 -11.17 -1.43
CA ASP A 426 -18.68 -10.69 -1.06
C ASP A 426 -19.59 -11.83 -0.60
N THR A 427 -19.55 -12.98 -1.29
CA THR A 427 -20.28 -14.20 -0.91
C THR A 427 -19.83 -14.72 0.46
N MET A 428 -18.52 -14.70 0.74
CA MET A 428 -17.98 -15.11 2.04
C MET A 428 -18.41 -14.14 3.15
N LEU A 429 -18.34 -12.84 2.89
CA LEU A 429 -18.78 -11.80 3.85
C LEU A 429 -20.28 -11.94 4.15
N GLU A 430 -21.11 -12.18 3.13
CA GLU A 430 -22.55 -12.37 3.29
C GLU A 430 -22.89 -13.69 4.01
N SER A 431 -22.10 -14.76 3.78
CA SER A 431 -22.22 -16.01 4.53
C SER A 431 -21.85 -15.88 6.02
N THR A 432 -20.91 -15.00 6.37
CA THR A 432 -20.56 -14.71 7.78
C THR A 432 -21.51 -13.72 8.45
N ALA A 433 -22.14 -12.83 7.69
CA ALA A 433 -23.08 -11.84 8.21
C ALA A 433 -24.47 -12.41 8.54
N THR A 434 -24.84 -13.56 7.97
CA THR A 434 -26.15 -14.18 8.22
C THR A 434 -26.28 -14.87 9.58
N ASP A 435 -25.18 -15.06 10.32
CA ASP A 435 -25.18 -15.68 11.66
C ASP A 435 -25.45 -14.68 12.81
N GLU A 436 -25.63 -13.39 12.50
CA GLU A 436 -26.18 -12.38 13.42
C GLU A 436 -27.70 -12.54 13.62
N LYS A 437 -28.36 -13.45 12.88
CA LYS A 437 -29.69 -13.93 13.27
C LYS A 437 -29.49 -14.95 14.38
N VAL A 438 -29.45 -14.45 15.61
CA VAL A 438 -29.93 -15.08 16.84
C VAL A 438 -30.37 -16.51 16.55
N LEU A 439 -29.52 -17.50 16.89
CA LEU A 439 -29.93 -18.90 16.98
C LEU A 439 -31.11 -18.93 17.94
N ARG A 440 -32.32 -18.74 17.41
CA ARG A 440 -33.55 -18.75 18.15
C ARG A 440 -33.62 -20.17 18.67
N SER A 441 -33.34 -20.33 19.96
CA SER A 441 -33.42 -21.61 20.66
C SER A 441 -34.64 -22.35 20.11
N PRO A 442 -34.47 -23.55 19.52
CA PRO A 442 -35.56 -24.21 18.82
C PRO A 442 -36.79 -24.20 19.71
N THR A 443 -37.96 -23.84 19.18
CA THR A 443 -39.18 -23.82 19.97
C THR A 443 -39.39 -25.21 20.58
N ARG A 444 -39.94 -25.29 21.81
CA ARG A 444 -40.16 -26.57 22.51
C ARG A 444 -40.88 -27.61 21.64
N TYR A 445 -41.75 -27.16 20.75
CA TYR A 445 -42.43 -28.00 19.78
C TYR A 445 -41.46 -28.68 18.79
N THR A 446 -40.51 -27.94 18.22
CA THR A 446 -39.52 -28.48 17.27
C THR A 446 -38.59 -29.47 17.96
N LEU A 447 -38.11 -29.13 19.17
CA LEU A 447 -37.33 -30.07 20.00
C LEU A 447 -38.14 -31.32 20.35
N GLY A 448 -39.42 -31.16 20.70
CA GLY A 448 -40.34 -32.28 20.96
C GLY A 448 -40.54 -33.19 19.75
N SER A 449 -40.70 -32.62 18.55
CA SER A 449 -40.79 -33.39 17.30
C SER A 449 -39.50 -34.12 16.96
N MET A 450 -38.34 -33.50 17.15
CA MET A 450 -37.04 -34.17 16.96
C MET A 450 -36.88 -35.32 17.95
N VAL A 451 -37.13 -35.09 19.24
CA VAL A 451 -37.07 -36.13 20.28
C VAL A 451 -38.05 -37.27 19.96
N SER A 452 -39.28 -36.96 19.54
CA SER A 452 -40.27 -37.98 19.16
C SER A 452 -39.85 -38.78 17.93
N HIS A 453 -39.22 -38.13 16.94
CA HIS A 453 -38.68 -38.81 15.77
C HIS A 453 -37.56 -39.77 16.16
N PHE A 454 -36.64 -39.35 17.02
CA PHE A 454 -35.56 -40.21 17.52
C PHE A 454 -36.08 -41.35 18.40
N GLN A 455 -37.10 -41.12 19.23
CA GLN A 455 -37.76 -42.16 20.01
C GLN A 455 -38.40 -43.24 19.12
N LYS A 456 -38.98 -42.85 17.97
CA LYS A 456 -39.53 -43.78 16.97
C LYS A 456 -38.46 -44.48 16.14
N LEU A 457 -37.35 -43.82 15.83
CA LEU A 457 -36.24 -44.42 15.08
C LEU A 457 -35.51 -45.50 15.88
N PHE A 458 -35.45 -45.33 17.19
CA PHE A 458 -34.66 -46.20 18.08
C PHE A 458 -35.52 -47.00 19.08
N ASP A 459 -36.85 -46.97 18.94
CA ASP A 459 -37.83 -47.64 19.83
C ASP A 459 -37.58 -47.42 21.34
N VAL A 460 -37.27 -46.18 21.73
CA VAL A 460 -36.98 -45.82 23.14
C VAL A 460 -38.07 -44.90 23.70
N THR A 461 -38.60 -45.20 24.88
CA THR A 461 -39.70 -44.44 25.49
C THR A 461 -39.27 -43.13 26.16
N SER A 462 -37.98 -42.95 26.44
CA SER A 462 -37.42 -41.69 26.96
C SER A 462 -35.94 -41.54 26.58
N LEU A 463 -35.51 -40.31 26.29
CA LEU A 463 -34.10 -39.96 26.11
C LEU A 463 -33.68 -39.17 27.36
N SER A 464 -32.85 -39.75 28.21
CA SER A 464 -32.26 -39.06 29.36
C SER A 464 -30.81 -38.69 29.06
N GLY A 465 -30.45 -37.42 29.26
CA GLY A 465 -29.07 -36.93 29.13
C GLY A 465 -28.71 -36.37 27.76
N VAL A 466 -29.23 -35.19 27.43
CA VAL A 466 -28.57 -34.32 26.43
C VAL A 466 -27.76 -33.28 27.21
N TYR A 467 -26.47 -33.53 27.40
CA TYR A 467 -25.55 -32.51 27.90
C TYR A 467 -25.09 -31.66 26.71
N PRO A 468 -25.39 -30.34 26.68
CA PRO A 468 -24.75 -29.43 25.74
C PRO A 468 -23.26 -29.37 26.10
N ARG A 469 -22.45 -30.12 25.35
CA ARG A 469 -21.00 -30.02 25.36
C ARG A 469 -20.70 -28.64 24.75
N ASN A 470 -20.57 -27.60 25.57
CA ASN A 470 -19.82 -26.35 25.32
C ASN A 470 -19.98 -25.33 26.47
N GLU A 471 -19.56 -25.66 27.69
CA GLU A 471 -19.11 -24.68 28.69
C GLU A 471 -18.00 -25.31 29.55
N ARG A 472 -16.81 -25.50 28.96
CA ARG A 472 -15.63 -26.00 29.68
C ARG A 472 -14.59 -24.90 29.89
N GLY A 473 -15.04 -23.71 30.29
CA GLY A 473 -14.18 -22.52 30.44
C GLY A 473 -14.32 -21.71 31.75
N LEU A 474 -15.36 -21.90 32.57
CA LEU A 474 -15.64 -20.94 33.67
C LEU A 474 -16.23 -21.59 34.93
N ARG A 475 -15.61 -22.67 35.45
CA ARG A 475 -15.81 -23.11 36.86
C ARG A 475 -14.57 -23.84 37.41
N GLN A 476 -13.46 -23.11 37.55
CA GLN A 476 -12.39 -23.49 38.48
C GLN A 476 -12.12 -22.30 39.42
N ALA A 477 -13.16 -21.85 40.12
CA ALA A 477 -13.06 -20.98 41.27
C ALA A 477 -14.13 -21.45 42.25
N GLY A 478 -13.71 -22.02 43.38
CA GLY A 478 -14.59 -22.43 44.46
C GLY A 478 -14.70 -23.94 44.65
N ARG A 479 -13.63 -24.54 45.17
CA ARG A 479 -13.62 -25.51 46.28
C ARG A 479 -12.27 -26.21 46.29
N ASP A 480 -11.45 -25.87 47.27
CA ASP A 480 -10.66 -26.83 48.05
C ASP A 480 -10.11 -26.04 49.25
N ASP A 481 -11.00 -25.84 50.21
CA ASP A 481 -10.69 -25.41 51.55
C ASP A 481 -11.25 -26.50 52.46
N GLN A 482 -10.39 -27.44 52.89
CA GLN A 482 -10.44 -28.07 54.22
C GLN A 482 -9.35 -29.13 54.45
N HIS A 483 -8.58 -28.88 55.51
CA HIS A 483 -7.85 -29.81 56.40
C HIS A 483 -6.62 -30.53 55.81
N HIS A 484 -5.48 -30.65 56.50
CA HIS A 484 -5.03 -30.26 57.84
C HIS A 484 -3.49 -30.32 57.81
N ASP A 485 -2.82 -29.28 58.31
CA ASP A 485 -2.05 -29.33 59.56
C ASP A 485 -0.65 -29.99 59.47
N LYS A 486 0.39 -29.14 59.44
CA LYS A 486 1.53 -29.12 60.39
C LYS A 486 2.57 -28.08 59.98
N ARG A 487 2.64 -26.99 60.76
CA ARG A 487 3.82 -26.14 60.97
C ARG A 487 4.79 -26.83 61.97
N PRO A 488 5.93 -26.23 62.34
CA PRO A 488 7.05 -25.74 61.54
C PRO A 488 8.39 -26.22 62.18
N THR A 489 9.56 -25.84 61.66
CA THR A 489 10.66 -25.23 62.48
C THR A 489 11.94 -25.02 61.66
N HIS A 490 12.39 -23.77 61.69
CA HIS A 490 13.77 -23.28 61.77
C HIS A 490 14.90 -24.00 61.02
N SER A 491 15.54 -23.28 60.10
CA SER A 491 16.83 -22.62 60.36
C SER A 491 17.27 -21.79 59.15
N GLY A 492 17.77 -20.59 59.44
CA GLY A 492 18.25 -19.63 58.45
C GLY A 492 19.71 -19.88 58.00
N PRO A 493 20.45 -18.83 57.60
CA PRO A 493 21.07 -18.78 56.28
C PRO A 493 22.61 -18.85 56.31
N ARG A 494 23.23 -19.24 55.19
CA ARG A 494 24.64 -18.97 54.85
C ARG A 494 24.75 -18.74 53.34
N GLN A 495 24.99 -17.50 52.92
CA GLN A 495 26.30 -16.87 52.71
C GLN A 495 27.08 -17.40 51.50
N GLN A 496 27.23 -16.47 50.54
CA GLN A 496 28.45 -16.07 49.82
C GLN A 496 29.21 -17.09 48.95
N GLY A 497 29.53 -16.64 47.74
CA GLY A 497 30.54 -17.23 46.87
C GLY A 497 30.66 -16.49 45.54
N PHE A 498 31.29 -15.31 45.57
CA PHE A 498 31.86 -14.63 44.41
C PHE A 498 33.08 -15.41 43.85
N SER A 499 33.52 -14.98 42.65
CA SER A 499 34.76 -15.29 41.91
C SER A 499 34.57 -16.36 40.83
N CYS A 500 34.91 -16.16 39.55
CA CYS A 500 35.69 -15.15 38.81
C CYS A 500 34.97 -14.81 37.49
#